data_AF-A0A1E3X669-F1
#
_entry.id   AF-A0A1E3X669-F1
#
_cell.length_a   1.000
_cell.length_b   1.000
_cell.length_c   1.000
_cell.angle_alpha   90.00
_cell.angle_beta   90.00
_cell.angle_gamma   90.00
#
_symmetry.space_group_name_H-M   'P 1'
#
loop_
_entity.id
_entity.type
_entity.pdbx_description
1 polymer ?
#
loop_
_entity_poly.entity_id
_entity_poly.type
_entity_poly.pdbx_seq_one_letter_code
_entity_poly.pdbx_strand_id
1 'polypeptide(L)'
;MSLKAGSYCLSENSGNLYVYTFKEGLLSKLAHDLLIDVTNFKVNLNVPEAGFASGSLELELQTNSLKVICAMKEGERQPDTLKEKDIADIEKDMNGKVLHPDKYPAANFRSKAIQE
;
A
#
# COMPACT_ATOMS: atom_id res chain seq x y z
N MET A 1 -6.58 -11.49 20.11
CA MET A 1 -5.33 -11.53 20.90
C MET A 1 -4.88 -10.10 21.11
N SER A 2 -4.54 -9.69 22.32
CA SER A 2 -3.93 -8.38 22.58
C SER A 2 -2.43 -8.43 22.27
N LEU A 3 -1.92 -7.42 21.56
CA LEU A 3 -0.47 -7.24 21.41
C LEU A 3 0.14 -6.95 22.79
N LYS A 4 1.30 -7.57 23.08
CA LYS A 4 2.06 -7.25 24.29
C LYS A 4 2.74 -5.90 24.14
N ALA A 5 3.12 -5.31 25.27
CA ALA A 5 3.99 -4.15 25.25
C ALA A 5 5.34 -4.49 24.59
N GLY A 6 5.88 -3.55 23.83
CA GLY A 6 7.13 -3.71 23.10
C GLY A 6 7.19 -2.91 21.80
N SER A 7 8.35 -3.00 21.15
CA SER A 7 8.60 -2.43 19.83
C SER A 7 8.66 -3.53 18.78
N TYR A 8 7.95 -3.32 17.69
CA TYR A 8 7.81 -4.26 16.59
C TYR A 8 8.25 -3.59 15.29
N CYS A 9 8.99 -4.33 14.48
CA CYS A 9 9.37 -3.93 13.13
C CYS A 9 8.78 -4.93 12.15
N LEU A 10 7.89 -4.46 11.27
CA LEU A 10 7.31 -5.26 10.19
C LEU A 10 7.87 -4.76 8.87
N SER A 11 8.14 -5.69 7.97
CA SER A 11 8.57 -5.43 6.60
C SER A 11 8.02 -6.50 5.66
N GLU A 12 8.43 -6.47 4.40
CA GLU A 12 8.16 -7.48 3.37
C GLU A 12 8.51 -8.91 3.81
N ASN A 13 9.41 -9.08 4.78
CA ASN A 13 9.79 -10.39 5.32
C ASN A 13 8.82 -10.93 6.39
N SER A 14 7.87 -10.11 6.84
CA SER A 14 6.94 -10.43 7.93
C SER A 14 5.46 -10.37 7.52
N GLY A 15 5.16 -9.85 6.33
CA GLY A 15 3.80 -9.69 5.84
C GLY A 15 3.76 -8.94 4.51
N ASN A 16 2.53 -8.71 4.02
CA ASN A 16 2.27 -8.00 2.76
C ASN A 16 1.59 -6.66 3.04
N LEU A 17 1.85 -5.66 2.20
CA LEU A 17 1.18 -4.37 2.22
C LEU A 17 0.56 -4.12 0.85
N TYR A 18 -0.75 -3.94 0.82
CA TYR A 18 -1.50 -3.73 -0.42
C TYR A 18 -2.10 -2.32 -0.48
N VAL A 19 -2.06 -1.72 -1.68
CA VAL A 19 -2.79 -0.51 -2.02
C VAL A 19 -3.94 -0.88 -2.95
N TYR A 20 -5.14 -0.42 -2.59
CA TYR A 20 -6.34 -0.57 -3.40
C TYR A 20 -6.68 0.79 -3.99
N THR A 21 -6.73 0.87 -5.31
CA THR A 21 -7.16 2.09 -6.00
C THR A 21 -8.52 1.86 -6.62
N PHE A 22 -9.43 2.79 -6.36
CA PHE A 22 -10.75 2.79 -6.97
C PHE A 22 -10.77 3.75 -8.14
N LYS A 23 -11.42 3.34 -9.22
CA LYS A 23 -11.71 4.19 -10.36
C LYS A 23 -12.62 5.34 -9.93
N GLU A 24 -12.25 6.57 -10.27
CA GLU A 24 -13.11 7.74 -10.08
C GLU A 24 -13.20 8.59 -11.36
N GLY A 25 -14.23 9.43 -11.45
CA GLY A 25 -14.41 10.37 -12.56
C GLY A 25 -15.07 9.79 -13.82
N LEU A 26 -15.18 10.62 -14.87
CA LEU A 26 -15.95 10.36 -16.09
C LEU A 26 -15.47 9.13 -16.88
N LEU A 27 -14.20 8.72 -16.71
CA LEU A 27 -13.59 7.57 -17.40
C LEU A 27 -13.59 6.27 -16.58
N SER A 28 -14.17 6.29 -15.37
CA SER A 28 -14.31 5.12 -14.48
C SER A 28 -15.04 3.92 -15.10
N LYS A 29 -15.77 4.09 -16.20
CA LYS A 29 -16.39 2.96 -16.93
C LYS A 29 -15.40 2.15 -17.75
N LEU A 30 -14.25 2.73 -18.10
CA LEU A 30 -13.21 2.10 -18.92
C LEU A 30 -11.98 1.69 -18.12
N ALA A 31 -11.82 2.23 -16.90
CA ALA A 31 -10.74 1.86 -15.99
C ALA A 31 -11.16 0.74 -15.03
N HIS A 32 -10.19 -0.11 -14.66
CA HIS A 32 -10.35 -1.11 -13.62
C HIS A 32 -9.93 -0.53 -12.27
N ASP A 33 -10.55 -0.99 -11.17
CA ASP A 33 -9.94 -0.86 -9.85
C ASP A 33 -8.66 -1.72 -9.85
N LEU A 34 -7.67 -1.37 -9.04
CA LEU A 34 -6.39 -2.08 -9.02
C LEU A 34 -6.06 -2.57 -7.62
N LEU A 35 -5.50 -3.78 -7.57
CA LEU A 35 -4.74 -4.28 -6.44
C LEU A 35 -3.25 -4.10 -6.74
N ILE A 36 -2.55 -3.37 -5.87
CA ILE A 36 -1.14 -3.05 -6.01
C ILE A 36 -0.41 -3.58 -4.77
N ASP A 37 0.68 -4.32 -4.98
CA ASP A 37 1.60 -4.76 -3.93
C ASP A 37 2.67 -3.69 -3.66
N VAL A 38 3.04 -3.52 -2.40
CA VAL A 38 4.15 -2.65 -1.98
C VAL A 38 5.29 -3.55 -1.53
N THR A 39 6.28 -3.74 -2.40
CA THR A 39 7.34 -4.74 -2.19
C THR A 39 8.51 -4.26 -1.31
N ASN A 40 8.55 -2.97 -0.95
CA ASN A 40 9.56 -2.41 -0.05
C ASN A 40 8.89 -1.42 0.90
N PHE A 41 8.68 -1.86 2.13
CA PHE A 41 8.11 -1.06 3.20
C PHE A 41 8.70 -1.43 4.55
N LYS A 42 8.56 -0.52 5.50
CA LYS A 42 8.89 -0.74 6.90
C LYS A 42 7.82 -0.11 7.78
N VAL A 43 7.25 -0.89 8.69
CA VAL A 43 6.36 -0.43 9.75
C VAL A 43 7.07 -0.55 11.08
N ASN A 44 7.12 0.53 11.84
CA ASN A 44 7.52 0.51 13.24
C ASN A 44 6.27 0.71 14.10
N LEU A 45 5.97 -0.27 14.94
CA LEU A 45 4.88 -0.22 15.90
C LEU A 45 5.45 -0.23 17.32
N ASN A 46 5.09 0.77 18.11
CA ASN A 46 5.40 0.81 19.53
C ASN A 46 4.12 0.64 20.35
N VAL A 47 4.12 -0.35 21.24
CA VAL A 47 3.03 -0.64 22.17
C VAL A 47 3.54 -0.40 23.59
N PRO A 48 3.15 0.71 24.25
CA PRO A 48 3.52 0.98 25.64
C PRO A 48 2.85 0.01 26.61
N GLU A 49 3.36 -0.05 27.84
CA GLU A 49 2.72 -0.78 28.96
C GLU A 49 1.29 -0.28 29.25
N ALA A 50 0.99 0.98 28.92
CA ALA A 50 -0.34 1.57 29.03
C ALA A 50 -1.35 1.03 27.99
N GLY A 51 -0.91 0.18 27.05
CA GLY A 51 -1.76 -0.49 26.06
C GLY A 51 -1.65 0.06 24.63
N PHE A 52 -2.28 -0.66 23.70
CA PHE A 52 -2.19 -0.41 22.25
C PHE A 52 -2.72 0.95 21.82
N ALA A 53 -3.82 1.41 22.42
CA ALA A 53 -4.39 2.73 22.13
C ALA A 53 -3.46 3.91 22.48
N SER A 54 -2.49 3.71 23.39
CA SER A 54 -1.45 4.69 23.71
C SER A 54 -0.20 4.58 22.82
N GLY A 55 -0.23 3.67 21.85
CA GLY A 55 0.89 3.36 20.98
C GLY A 55 1.09 4.33 19.82
N SER A 56 2.09 4.02 19.00
CA SER A 56 2.41 4.76 17.79
C SER A 56 2.77 3.81 16.66
N LEU A 57 2.32 4.14 15.45
CA LEU A 57 2.66 3.45 14.22
C LEU A 57 3.27 4.42 13.21
N GLU A 58 4.42 4.04 12.67
CA GLU A 58 5.10 4.72 11.58
C GLU A 58 5.24 3.74 10.41
N LEU A 59 4.92 4.17 9.20
CA LEU A 59 5.11 3.41 7.97
C LEU A 59 5.93 4.27 7.01
N GLU A 60 6.98 3.69 6.46
CA GLU A 60 7.69 4.20 5.28
C GLU A 60 7.55 3.16 4.17
N LEU A 61 7.25 3.60 2.95
CA LEU A 61 7.33 2.77 1.76
C LEU A 61 8.08 3.48 0.64
N GLN A 62 8.76 2.70 -0.20
CA GLN A 62 9.45 3.24 -1.36
C GLN A 62 8.45 3.37 -2.52
N THR A 63 8.32 4.55 -3.11
CA THR A 63 7.29 4.80 -4.13
C THR A 63 7.55 4.05 -5.43
N ASN A 64 8.81 3.65 -5.69
CA ASN A 64 9.19 2.78 -6.81
C ASN A 64 8.93 1.29 -6.56
N SER A 65 8.49 0.88 -5.37
CA SER A 65 8.26 -0.53 -5.04
C SER A 65 6.82 -0.99 -5.27
N LEU A 66 5.95 -0.10 -5.76
CA LEU A 66 4.56 -0.42 -6.08
C LEU A 66 4.50 -1.26 -7.36
N LYS A 67 3.80 -2.41 -7.27
CA LYS A 67 3.67 -3.39 -8.34
C LYS A 67 2.21 -3.76 -8.57
N VAL A 68 1.72 -3.62 -9.78
CA VAL A 68 0.31 -3.93 -10.10
C VAL A 68 0.16 -5.45 -10.12
N ILE A 69 -0.72 -5.98 -9.27
CA ILE A 69 -1.00 -7.42 -9.21
C ILE A 69 -2.07 -7.78 -10.24
N CYS A 70 -3.24 -7.15 -10.12
CA CYS A 70 -4.38 -7.43 -11.00
C CYS A 70 -5.42 -6.32 -10.95
N ALA A 71 -6.39 -6.40 -11.86
CA ALA A 71 -7.62 -5.66 -11.74
C ALA A 71 -8.49 -6.19 -10.59
N MET A 72 -9.29 -5.31 -10.02
CA MET A 72 -10.34 -5.60 -9.06
C MET A 72 -11.69 -5.24 -9.70
N LYS A 73 -12.73 -6.02 -9.37
CA LYS A 73 -14.11 -5.73 -9.77
C LYS A 73 -15.05 -6.15 -8.65
N GLU A 74 -15.85 -5.21 -8.15
CA GLU A 74 -16.84 -5.48 -7.09
C GLU A 74 -16.21 -6.12 -5.83
N GLY A 75 -14.97 -5.70 -5.50
CA GLY A 75 -14.21 -6.24 -4.36
C GLY A 75 -13.46 -7.55 -4.65
N GLU A 76 -13.66 -8.16 -5.82
CA GLU A 76 -13.05 -9.43 -6.21
C GLU A 76 -11.85 -9.25 -7.14
N ARG A 77 -10.84 -10.11 -6.98
CA ARG A 77 -9.65 -10.15 -7.85
C ARG A 77 -10.02 -10.65 -9.25
N GLN A 78 -9.48 -10.00 -10.26
CA GLN A 78 -9.67 -10.35 -11.67
C GLN A 78 -8.29 -10.56 -12.33
N PRO A 79 -7.58 -11.66 -12.02
CA PRO A 79 -6.19 -11.87 -12.45
C PRO A 79 -6.03 -11.88 -13.97
N ASP A 80 -7.03 -12.36 -14.71
CA ASP A 80 -6.95 -12.54 -16.17
C ASP A 80 -7.41 -11.31 -16.97
N THR A 81 -7.81 -10.22 -16.30
CA THR A 81 -8.35 -9.03 -16.98
C THR A 81 -7.26 -8.15 -17.59
N LEU A 82 -6.12 -8.02 -16.90
CA LEU A 82 -5.00 -7.23 -17.38
C LEU A 82 -3.99 -8.14 -18.06
N LYS A 83 -3.57 -7.79 -19.27
CA LYS A 83 -2.43 -8.45 -19.91
C LYS A 83 -1.14 -7.86 -19.37
N GLU A 84 -0.03 -8.56 -19.54
CA GLU A 84 1.31 -8.09 -19.13
C GLU A 84 1.64 -6.71 -19.70
N LYS A 85 1.26 -6.44 -20.95
CA LYS A 85 1.44 -5.13 -21.58
C LYS A 85 0.65 -4.04 -20.86
N ASP A 86 -0.59 -4.33 -20.45
CA ASP A 86 -1.43 -3.37 -19.74
C ASP A 86 -0.84 -3.06 -18.37
N ILE A 87 -0.37 -4.10 -17.65
CA ILE A 87 0.36 -3.95 -16.38
C ILE A 87 1.59 -3.05 -16.55
N ALA A 88 2.42 -3.30 -17.56
CA ALA A 88 3.62 -2.51 -17.81
C ALA A 88 3.30 -1.04 -18.16
N ASP A 89 2.28 -0.80 -18.98
CA ASP A 89 1.84 0.55 -19.34
C ASP A 89 1.28 1.30 -18.10
N ILE A 90 0.51 0.63 -17.23
CA ILE A 90 0.02 1.19 -15.97
C ILE A 90 1.17 1.52 -15.03
N GLU A 91 2.13 0.60 -14.83
CA GLU A 91 3.28 0.85 -13.96
C GLU A 91 4.15 1.99 -14.47
N LYS A 92 4.31 2.12 -15.79
CA LYS A 92 5.02 3.24 -16.40
C LYS A 92 4.33 4.57 -16.10
N ASP A 93 3.02 4.65 -16.27
CA ASP A 93 2.25 5.87 -16.02
C ASP A 93 2.17 6.20 -14.52
N MET A 94 1.99 5.20 -13.67
CA MET A 94 2.04 5.33 -12.22
C MET A 94 3.36 5.97 -11.76
N ASN A 95 4.50 5.50 -12.27
CA ASN A 95 5.81 6.05 -11.92
C ASN A 95 6.07 7.42 -12.58
N GLY A 96 5.77 7.56 -13.88
CA GLY A 96 6.15 8.72 -14.67
C GLY A 96 5.23 9.93 -14.58
N LYS A 97 3.95 9.74 -14.20
CA LYS A 97 2.92 10.80 -14.22
C LYS A 97 2.27 11.04 -12.86
N VAL A 98 2.39 10.10 -11.92
CA VAL A 98 1.69 10.18 -10.63
C VAL A 98 2.67 10.23 -9.47
N LEU A 99 3.46 9.18 -9.26
CA LEU A 99 4.31 9.03 -8.08
C LEU A 99 5.62 9.80 -8.18
N HIS A 100 6.22 9.87 -9.38
CA HIS A 100 7.52 10.48 -9.63
C HIS A 100 8.60 10.05 -8.60
N PRO A 101 8.98 8.76 -8.52
CA PRO A 101 9.88 8.26 -7.47
C PRO A 101 11.23 8.95 -7.39
N ASP A 102 11.78 9.43 -8.52
CA ASP A 102 13.04 10.19 -8.52
C ASP A 102 12.93 11.52 -7.75
N LYS A 103 11.73 12.09 -7.67
CA LYS A 103 11.44 13.33 -6.95
C LYS A 103 10.88 13.09 -5.54
N TYR A 104 10.05 12.06 -5.39
CA TYR A 104 9.39 11.68 -4.14
C TYR A 104 9.66 10.19 -3.85
N PRO A 105 10.87 9.84 -3.38
CA PRO A 105 11.30 8.44 -3.30
C PRO A 105 10.58 7.62 -2.23
N ALA A 106 10.08 8.28 -1.17
CA ALA A 106 9.41 7.62 -0.07
C ALA A 106 8.07 8.29 0.25
N ALA A 107 7.07 7.46 0.57
CA ALA A 107 5.83 7.89 1.19
C ALA A 107 5.81 7.48 2.66
N ASN A 108 5.38 8.41 3.52
CA ASN A 108 5.44 8.24 4.97
C ASN A 108 4.06 8.41 5.60
N PHE A 109 3.74 7.54 6.55
CA PHE A 109 2.57 7.65 7.40
C PHE A 109 3.00 7.63 8.87
N ARG A 110 2.35 8.48 9.68
CA ARG A 110 2.51 8.51 11.13
C ARG A 110 1.14 8.60 11.76
N SER A 111 0.81 7.63 12.62
CA SER A 111 -0.44 7.64 13.37
C SER A 111 -0.51 8.88 14.26
N LYS A 112 -1.67 9.52 14.32
CA LYS A 112 -1.96 10.58 15.30
C LYS A 112 -2.59 10.03 16.57
N ALA A 113 -3.33 8.93 16.45
CA ALA A 113 -3.94 8.17 17.53
C ALA A 113 -4.20 6.75 17.04
N ILE A 114 -4.32 5.79 17.96
CA ILE A 114 -4.71 4.40 17.69
C ILE A 114 -5.97 4.11 18.51
N GLN A 115 -6.96 3.45 17.89
CA GLN A 115 -8.22 3.06 18.51
C GLN A 115 -8.45 1.56 18.28
N GLU A 116 -9.11 0.91 19.23
CA GLU A 116 -9.54 -0.50 19.15
C GLU A 116 -11.00 -0.61 18.71
#